data_AF-A0A517R1Y5-F1
#
_entry.id   AF-A0A517R1Y5-F1
#
_cell.length_a   1.000
_cell.length_b   1.000
_cell.length_c   1.000
_cell.angle_alpha   90.00
_cell.angle_beta   90.00
_cell.angle_gamma   90.00
#
_symmetry.space_group_name_H-M   'P 1'
#
loop_
_entity.id
_entity.type
_entity.pdbx_description
1 polymer ?
#
loop_
_entity_poly.entity_id
_entity_poly.type
_entity_poly.pdbx_seq_one_letter_code
_entity_poly.pdbx_strand_id
1 'polypeptide(L)'
;MPFRAVFAGLLFVVAGAITSAAEPDGIYIAIGHGLHRMASNDGVTWTAHEFAGKPAHNQNDLAQAAVGNGVCVAIGGYSKSNILTTKDGVEWTKNKFNAGVLSGIVFLDGRFLAFGQGARVIESNDGEKWRVIGDGKLRDHLKKEAESLGLEKPIKSNIRAWRYVNGAFVGCGDNGFLITTRDLKNWTFPPRIEPRSRLFIESDDNGFVVYGHHTVHHSTDGVRWTDVTPEEVAGKTSNRDRLSSLTHDGERFLVNNRRGQGWESADGKDWQLVTDSKFPLNIDAVRPDLIYSFQTYWKATEDLKYSTDGGKSWQSANIPAPVGITDVIFAPGFPRIGR
;
A
#
# COMPACT_ATOMS: atom_id res chain seq x y z
N MET A 1 21.67 -1.12 -19.45
CA MET A 1 20.19 -1.06 -19.37
C MET A 1 19.81 -1.35 -17.92
N PRO A 2 19.31 -0.37 -17.13
CA PRO A 2 18.91 -0.68 -15.76
C PRO A 2 17.48 -1.22 -15.77
N PHE A 3 17.29 -2.33 -15.05
CA PHE A 3 16.01 -2.99 -14.80
C PHE A 3 15.08 -2.04 -14.02
N ARG A 4 13.83 -1.88 -14.49
CA ARG A 4 12.79 -1.14 -13.77
C ARG A 4 12.32 -1.96 -12.56
N ALA A 5 12.17 -1.28 -11.43
CA ALA A 5 11.59 -1.83 -10.22
C ALA A 5 10.17 -2.37 -10.51
N VAL A 6 9.91 -3.62 -10.14
CA VAL A 6 8.55 -4.16 -10.15
C VAL A 6 7.93 -3.77 -8.82
N PHE A 7 7.14 -2.69 -8.82
CA PHE A 7 6.17 -2.50 -7.75
C PHE A 7 5.01 -3.45 -7.98
N ALA A 8 4.56 -4.04 -6.88
CA ALA A 8 3.23 -4.62 -6.77
C ALA A 8 2.22 -3.68 -7.43
N GLY A 9 1.61 -4.12 -8.54
CA GLY A 9 0.46 -3.47 -9.16
C GLY A 9 0.62 -2.83 -10.55
N LEU A 10 1.78 -2.81 -11.21
CA LEU A 10 1.84 -2.33 -12.60
C LEU A 10 2.27 -3.40 -13.59
N LEU A 11 1.29 -3.86 -14.37
CA LEU A 11 1.51 -4.47 -15.66
C LEU A 11 2.21 -3.43 -16.56
N PHE A 12 3.44 -3.69 -17.01
CA PHE A 12 4.03 -2.89 -18.09
C PHE A 12 3.21 -3.14 -19.37
N VAL A 13 2.25 -2.28 -19.66
CA VAL A 13 1.72 -2.12 -21.01
C VAL A 13 2.59 -1.08 -21.70
N VAL A 14 3.36 -1.53 -22.70
CA VAL A 14 4.02 -0.65 -23.65
C VAL A 14 2.94 0.16 -24.36
N ALA A 15 3.05 1.49 -24.36
CA ALA A 15 2.14 2.40 -25.03
C ALA A 15 1.91 1.98 -26.50
N GLY A 16 0.70 1.50 -26.77
CA GLY A 16 0.21 1.05 -28.06
C GLY A 16 -1.11 0.34 -27.86
N ALA A 17 -2.20 0.97 -28.30
CA ALA A 17 -3.60 0.53 -28.17
C ALA A 17 -3.80 -0.98 -27.89
N ILE A 18 -4.34 -1.33 -26.72
CA ILE A 18 -4.70 -2.73 -26.44
C ILE A 18 -6.13 -2.97 -26.91
N THR A 19 -6.25 -3.59 -28.08
CA THR A 19 -7.40 -4.43 -28.39
C THR A 19 -7.17 -5.79 -27.71
N SER A 20 -7.97 -6.11 -26.68
CA SER A 20 -8.10 -7.43 -26.03
C SER A 20 -6.80 -8.23 -25.79
N ALA A 21 -6.10 -8.01 -24.67
CA ALA A 21 -5.01 -8.88 -24.24
C ALA A 21 -5.54 -10.03 -23.37
N ALA A 22 -5.05 -11.26 -23.62
CA ALA A 22 -5.24 -12.40 -22.73
C ALA A 22 -4.70 -12.07 -21.33
N GLU A 23 -5.34 -12.60 -20.27
CA GLU A 23 -4.85 -12.37 -18.91
C GLU A 23 -3.39 -12.81 -18.78
N PRO A 24 -2.52 -11.99 -18.18
CA PRO A 24 -1.12 -12.33 -17.97
C PRO A 24 -0.99 -13.63 -17.17
N ASP A 25 0.04 -14.42 -17.48
CA ASP A 25 0.36 -15.63 -16.71
C ASP A 25 0.70 -15.26 -15.27
N GLY A 26 -0.07 -15.78 -14.32
CA GLY A 26 0.08 -15.52 -12.90
C GLY A 26 -1.23 -15.69 -12.14
N ILE A 27 -1.22 -15.26 -10.88
CA ILE A 27 -2.37 -15.30 -9.98
C ILE A 27 -2.45 -14.00 -9.18
N TYR A 28 -3.62 -13.69 -8.65
CA TYR A 28 -3.83 -12.66 -7.65
C TYR A 28 -3.72 -13.27 -6.25
N ILE A 29 -3.12 -12.52 -5.33
CA ILE A 29 -2.96 -12.91 -3.93
C ILE A 29 -3.53 -11.78 -3.08
N ALA A 30 -4.35 -12.12 -2.09
CA ALA A 30 -4.80 -11.17 -1.07
C ALA A 30 -4.30 -11.61 0.31
N ILE A 31 -3.86 -10.63 1.09
CA ILE A 31 -3.39 -10.83 2.47
C ILE A 31 -4.12 -9.93 3.45
N GLY A 32 -4.00 -10.20 4.75
CA GLY A 32 -4.75 -9.43 5.73
C GLY A 32 -4.61 -9.79 7.21
N HIS A 33 -5.60 -9.34 7.98
CA HIS A 33 -5.75 -9.59 9.42
C HIS A 33 -5.94 -11.07 9.75
N GLY A 34 -5.47 -11.52 10.92
CA GLY A 34 -5.60 -12.92 11.34
C GLY A 34 -4.67 -13.89 10.60
N LEU A 35 -3.59 -13.34 10.03
CA LEU A 35 -2.77 -13.92 8.99
C LEU A 35 -3.74 -14.27 7.87
N HIS A 36 -4.27 -13.26 7.21
CA HIS A 36 -5.05 -13.34 5.97
C HIS A 36 -4.26 -13.94 4.80
N ARG A 37 -4.63 -15.06 4.16
CA ARG A 37 -4.17 -15.41 2.79
C ARG A 37 -5.30 -16.00 1.96
N MET A 38 -5.41 -15.58 0.71
CA MET A 38 -6.20 -16.26 -0.32
C MET A 38 -5.63 -15.93 -1.70
N ALA A 39 -5.99 -16.73 -2.69
CA ALA A 39 -5.49 -16.57 -4.06
C ALA A 39 -6.61 -16.73 -5.09
N SER A 40 -6.42 -16.12 -6.25
CA SER A 40 -7.39 -16.13 -7.34
C SER A 40 -6.67 -16.21 -8.69
N ASN A 41 -7.24 -16.94 -9.63
CA ASN A 41 -6.73 -16.96 -11.00
C ASN A 41 -7.20 -15.69 -11.76
N ASP A 42 -8.44 -15.24 -11.57
CA ASP A 42 -9.08 -14.19 -12.38
C ASP A 42 -9.26 -12.86 -11.62
N GLY A 43 -8.88 -12.83 -10.33
CA GLY A 43 -9.10 -11.69 -9.45
C GLY A 43 -10.55 -11.54 -8.96
N VAL A 44 -11.47 -12.40 -9.39
CA VAL A 44 -12.91 -12.31 -9.08
C VAL A 44 -13.36 -13.48 -8.21
N THR A 45 -12.86 -14.67 -8.51
CA THR A 45 -13.15 -15.91 -7.78
C THR A 45 -11.96 -16.28 -6.91
N TRP A 46 -12.16 -16.25 -5.59
CA TRP A 46 -11.09 -16.44 -4.61
C TRP A 46 -11.16 -17.84 -3.98
N THR A 47 -10.00 -18.45 -3.81
CA THR A 47 -9.80 -19.80 -3.26
C THR A 47 -8.57 -19.82 -2.35
N ALA A 48 -8.14 -21.00 -1.89
CA ALA A 48 -6.96 -21.17 -1.01
C ALA A 48 -7.01 -20.27 0.25
N HIS A 49 -8.20 -20.18 0.85
CA HIS A 49 -8.48 -19.24 1.93
C HIS A 49 -8.00 -19.78 3.28
N GLU A 50 -7.01 -19.12 3.87
CA GLU A 50 -6.36 -19.57 5.10
C GLU A 50 -6.25 -18.44 6.15
N PHE A 51 -6.50 -18.78 7.41
CA PHE A 51 -6.24 -17.95 8.59
C PHE A 51 -5.46 -18.73 9.64
N ALA A 52 -4.62 -18.04 10.42
CA ALA A 52 -4.11 -18.60 11.67
C ALA A 52 -5.05 -18.35 12.87
N GLY A 53 -6.05 -17.47 12.70
CA GLY A 53 -7.08 -17.19 13.69
C GLY A 53 -8.09 -16.17 13.17
N LYS A 54 -9.18 -15.95 13.92
CA LYS A 54 -10.24 -15.00 13.53
C LYS A 54 -9.62 -13.62 13.20
N PRO A 55 -10.03 -12.97 12.09
CA PRO A 55 -9.58 -11.62 11.76
C PRO A 55 -9.82 -10.64 12.91
N ALA A 56 -8.75 -10.03 13.38
CA ALA A 56 -8.72 -9.00 14.39
C ALA A 56 -7.40 -8.25 14.30
N HIS A 57 -7.38 -6.97 14.70
CA HIS A 57 -6.17 -6.15 14.71
C HIS A 57 -5.26 -6.59 15.87
N ASN A 58 -4.33 -7.49 15.57
CA ASN A 58 -3.46 -8.09 16.55
C ASN A 58 -2.13 -8.56 15.91
N GLN A 59 -1.36 -9.37 16.65
CA GLN A 59 -0.07 -9.86 16.19
C GLN A 59 -0.10 -10.66 14.88
N ASN A 60 -1.26 -11.07 14.39
CA ASN A 60 -1.41 -11.79 13.14
C ASN A 60 -1.71 -10.87 11.95
N ASP A 61 -1.56 -9.56 12.07
CA ASP A 61 -1.77 -8.66 10.93
C ASP A 61 -0.67 -8.81 9.86
N LEU A 62 -1.09 -8.88 8.60
CA LEU A 62 -0.26 -8.64 7.43
C LEU A 62 -0.62 -7.27 6.85
N ALA A 63 0.38 -6.52 6.40
CA ALA A 63 0.25 -5.12 6.01
C ALA A 63 0.51 -4.90 4.52
N GLN A 64 1.48 -5.61 3.94
CA GLN A 64 1.82 -5.46 2.52
C GLN A 64 2.54 -6.72 2.00
N ALA A 65 2.47 -6.98 0.70
CA ALA A 65 3.22 -8.01 0.01
C ALA A 65 4.06 -7.43 -1.15
N ALA A 66 5.09 -8.17 -1.53
CA ALA A 66 5.86 -7.92 -2.75
C ALA A 66 6.21 -9.23 -3.44
N VAL A 67 6.28 -9.22 -4.77
CA VAL A 67 6.65 -10.37 -5.60
C VAL A 67 7.95 -10.09 -6.32
N GLY A 68 8.86 -11.06 -6.32
CA GLY A 68 10.13 -11.00 -7.03
C GLY A 68 10.90 -12.31 -6.93
N ASN A 69 11.76 -12.61 -7.91
CA ASN A 69 12.51 -13.88 -7.98
C ASN A 69 11.64 -15.14 -7.82
N GLY A 70 10.39 -15.13 -8.31
CA GLY A 70 9.46 -16.26 -8.18
C GLY A 70 8.96 -16.51 -6.75
N VAL A 71 9.10 -15.52 -5.85
CA VAL A 71 8.63 -15.58 -4.47
C VAL A 71 7.71 -14.39 -4.20
N CYS A 72 6.61 -14.63 -3.48
CA CYS A 72 5.80 -13.60 -2.87
C CYS A 72 6.13 -13.55 -1.38
N VAL A 73 6.42 -12.36 -0.86
CA VAL A 73 6.73 -12.12 0.55
C VAL A 73 5.65 -11.21 1.13
N ALA A 74 4.93 -11.69 2.13
CA ALA A 74 3.97 -10.90 2.91
C ALA A 74 4.57 -10.52 4.26
N ILE A 75 4.45 -9.25 4.65
CA ILE A 75 5.00 -8.71 5.90
C ILE A 75 3.89 -8.11 6.79
N GLY A 76 4.18 -7.91 8.07
CA GLY A 76 3.31 -7.16 8.97
C GLY A 76 3.66 -7.35 10.45
N GLY A 77 2.62 -7.38 11.28
CA GLY A 77 2.68 -7.64 12.72
C GLY A 77 2.13 -6.51 13.59
N TYR A 78 2.23 -6.67 14.91
CA TYR A 78 1.73 -5.69 15.89
C TYR A 78 2.75 -5.34 16.98
N SER A 79 3.50 -6.32 17.49
CA SER A 79 4.63 -6.12 18.41
C SER A 79 5.92 -6.77 17.90
N LYS A 80 5.82 -7.84 17.11
CA LYS A 80 6.92 -8.50 16.38
C LYS A 80 6.59 -8.62 14.89
N SER A 81 7.59 -8.92 14.07
CA SER A 81 7.39 -9.11 12.63
C SER A 81 6.54 -10.35 12.33
N ASN A 82 5.66 -10.24 11.33
CA ASN A 82 5.27 -11.37 10.50
C ASN A 82 6.00 -11.24 9.17
N ILE A 83 6.62 -12.33 8.71
CA ILE A 83 7.18 -12.47 7.36
C ILE A 83 6.76 -13.85 6.90
N LEU A 84 5.96 -13.92 5.85
CA LEU A 84 5.51 -15.17 5.23
C LEU A 84 5.96 -15.17 3.78
N THR A 85 6.26 -16.35 3.25
CA THR A 85 6.71 -16.54 1.87
C THR A 85 5.92 -17.63 1.19
N THR A 86 5.70 -17.48 -0.11
CA THR A 86 5.10 -18.50 -0.97
C THR A 86 5.70 -18.42 -2.38
N LYS A 87 5.65 -19.55 -3.10
CA LYS A 87 6.06 -19.66 -4.52
C LYS A 87 4.87 -20.00 -5.44
N ASP A 88 3.70 -20.24 -4.87
CA ASP A 88 2.49 -20.68 -5.58
C ASP A 88 1.20 -19.98 -5.14
N GLY A 89 1.26 -19.11 -4.11
CA GLY A 89 0.10 -18.41 -3.55
C GLY A 89 -0.76 -19.25 -2.60
N VAL A 90 -0.50 -20.55 -2.48
CA VAL A 90 -1.31 -21.51 -1.72
C VAL A 90 -0.57 -22.02 -0.50
N GLU A 91 0.69 -22.45 -0.65
CA GLU A 91 1.51 -22.92 0.46
C GLU A 91 2.39 -21.78 0.98
N TRP A 92 2.29 -21.50 2.28
CA TRP A 92 2.99 -20.39 2.90
C TRP A 92 3.90 -20.84 4.05
N THR A 93 5.13 -20.35 4.03
CA THR A 93 6.11 -20.59 5.10
C THR A 93 6.33 -19.32 5.91
N LYS A 94 6.11 -19.40 7.23
CA LYS A 94 6.37 -18.30 8.17
C LYS A 94 7.83 -18.28 8.62
N ASN A 95 8.48 -17.13 8.42
CA ASN A 95 9.84 -16.88 8.88
C ASN A 95 9.89 -16.53 10.38
N LYS A 96 10.99 -16.88 11.05
CA LYS A 96 11.22 -16.59 12.49
C LYS A 96 11.95 -15.26 12.72
N PHE A 97 12.48 -14.62 11.68
CA PHE A 97 13.20 -13.36 11.79
C PHE A 97 12.29 -12.25 12.36
N ASN A 98 12.85 -11.43 13.25
CA ASN A 98 12.09 -10.38 13.93
C ASN A 98 12.86 -9.06 13.90
N ALA A 99 12.23 -8.05 13.31
CA ALA A 99 12.70 -6.68 13.22
C ALA A 99 11.72 -5.68 13.86
N GLY A 100 10.69 -6.16 14.55
CA GLY A 100 9.56 -5.35 15.01
C GLY A 100 8.46 -5.25 13.95
N VAL A 101 7.53 -4.32 14.12
CA VAL A 101 6.39 -4.19 13.19
C VAL A 101 6.86 -3.66 11.84
N LEU A 102 6.59 -4.43 10.78
CA LEU A 102 6.86 -4.06 9.40
C LEU A 102 5.62 -3.40 8.79
N SER A 103 5.83 -2.36 7.97
CA SER A 103 4.77 -1.54 7.37
C SER A 103 4.98 -1.25 5.89
N GLY A 104 6.10 -1.69 5.29
CA GLY A 104 6.23 -1.69 3.85
C GLY A 104 7.23 -2.71 3.35
N ILE A 105 7.06 -3.16 2.12
CA ILE A 105 8.01 -4.04 1.43
C ILE A 105 8.04 -3.71 -0.07
N VAL A 106 9.22 -3.81 -0.68
CA VAL A 106 9.42 -3.69 -2.13
C VAL A 106 10.44 -4.71 -2.60
N PHE A 107 10.26 -5.21 -3.82
CA PHE A 107 11.30 -5.95 -4.53
C PHE A 107 12.03 -5.02 -5.50
N LEU A 108 13.32 -4.79 -5.29
CA LEU A 108 14.14 -3.85 -6.04
C LEU A 108 15.55 -4.41 -6.19
N ASP A 109 16.13 -4.27 -7.39
CA ASP A 109 17.52 -4.66 -7.67
C ASP A 109 17.86 -6.10 -7.24
N GLY A 110 16.92 -7.04 -7.46
CA GLY A 110 17.11 -8.46 -7.18
C GLY A 110 16.93 -8.85 -5.70
N ARG A 111 16.43 -7.94 -4.84
CA ARG A 111 16.21 -8.21 -3.41
C ARG A 111 14.92 -7.60 -2.88
N PHE A 112 14.40 -8.18 -1.82
CA PHE A 112 13.36 -7.61 -0.98
C PHE A 112 13.96 -6.62 0.02
N LEU A 113 13.35 -5.45 0.12
CA LEU A 113 13.59 -4.45 1.15
C LEU A 113 12.30 -4.27 1.95
N ALA A 114 12.33 -4.56 3.24
CA ALA A 114 11.19 -4.35 4.13
C ALA A 114 11.50 -3.29 5.20
N PHE A 115 10.48 -2.49 5.50
CA PHE A 115 10.58 -1.30 6.32
C PHE A 115 9.68 -1.41 7.54
N GLY A 116 10.19 -0.98 8.69
CA GLY A 116 9.48 -0.98 9.95
C GLY A 116 8.76 0.33 10.23
N GLN A 117 7.73 0.27 11.08
CA GLN A 117 7.03 1.46 11.58
C GLN A 117 7.96 2.46 12.29
N GLY A 118 9.08 1.97 12.81
CA GLY A 118 10.14 2.74 13.45
C GLY A 118 11.28 3.18 12.53
N ALA A 119 11.12 3.08 11.20
CA ALA A 119 12.13 3.32 10.17
C ALA A 119 13.28 2.30 10.09
N ARG A 120 13.15 1.13 10.75
CA ARG A 120 14.10 0.03 10.61
C ARG A 120 14.04 -0.54 9.20
N VAL A 121 15.18 -0.89 8.61
CA VAL A 121 15.29 -1.46 7.26
C VAL A 121 15.93 -2.84 7.32
N ILE A 122 15.30 -3.81 6.66
CA ILE A 122 15.78 -5.18 6.54
C ILE A 122 15.78 -5.59 5.06
N GLU A 123 16.67 -6.52 4.71
CA GLU A 123 16.76 -7.02 3.34
C GLU A 123 16.87 -8.54 3.28
N SER A 124 16.48 -9.08 2.12
CA SER A 124 16.63 -10.49 1.76
C SER A 124 16.68 -10.65 0.24
N ASN A 125 17.54 -11.51 -0.28
CA ASN A 125 17.58 -11.80 -1.73
C ASN A 125 16.57 -12.89 -2.15
N ASP A 126 16.14 -13.72 -1.19
CA ASP A 126 15.37 -14.95 -1.41
C ASP A 126 14.03 -14.98 -0.65
N GLY A 127 13.76 -13.99 0.20
CA GLY A 127 12.59 -13.94 1.09
C GLY A 127 12.74 -14.82 2.33
N GLU A 128 13.81 -15.60 2.47
CA GLU A 128 14.02 -16.58 3.54
C GLU A 128 15.10 -16.13 4.53
N LYS A 129 16.23 -15.62 4.04
CA LYS A 129 17.33 -15.15 4.88
C LYS A 129 17.30 -13.64 4.95
N TRP A 130 17.03 -13.13 6.15
CA TRP A 130 16.89 -11.70 6.42
C TRP A 130 18.03 -11.18 7.27
N ARG A 131 18.41 -9.92 7.04
CA ARG A 131 19.31 -9.16 7.91
C ARG A 131 18.87 -7.72 8.03
N VAL A 132 19.26 -7.08 9.11
CA VAL A 132 19.06 -5.64 9.31
C VAL A 132 20.18 -4.89 8.60
N ILE A 133 19.82 -3.86 7.84
CA ILE A 133 20.78 -3.03 7.10
C ILE A 133 20.80 -1.57 7.52
N GLY A 134 19.78 -1.11 8.24
CA GLY A 134 19.72 0.29 8.67
C GLY A 134 18.53 0.61 9.54
N ASP A 135 18.49 1.86 9.98
CA ASP A 135 17.36 2.46 10.68
C ASP A 135 17.39 3.97 10.43
N GLY A 136 16.23 4.55 10.14
CA GLY A 136 16.05 5.97 9.87
C GLY A 136 16.14 6.88 11.09
N LYS A 137 16.43 6.36 12.28
CA LYS A 137 16.56 7.17 13.52
C LYS A 137 15.31 7.97 13.85
N LEU A 138 14.13 7.41 13.52
CA LEU A 138 12.84 8.07 13.70
C LEU A 138 12.64 8.57 15.13
N ARG A 139 12.94 7.75 16.14
CA ARG A 139 12.74 8.11 17.56
C ARG A 139 13.61 9.29 17.98
N ASP A 140 14.85 9.35 17.51
CA ASP A 140 15.76 10.45 17.81
C ASP A 140 15.28 11.75 17.17
N HIS A 141 14.79 11.68 15.93
CA HIS A 141 14.17 12.81 15.25
C HIS A 141 12.93 13.31 16.00
N LEU A 142 11.99 12.43 16.33
CA LEU A 142 10.75 12.78 17.04
C LEU A 142 11.01 13.37 18.44
N LYS A 143 12.08 12.94 19.11
CA LYS A 143 12.51 13.51 20.39
C LYS A 143 13.02 14.94 20.20
N LYS A 144 13.93 15.17 19.24
CA LYS A 144 14.47 16.51 18.93
C LYS A 144 13.38 17.49 18.49
N GLU A 145 12.43 17.01 17.69
CA GLU A 145 11.27 17.80 17.27
C GLU A 145 10.42 18.20 18.48
N ALA A 146 10.12 17.26 19.39
CA ALA A 146 9.37 17.57 20.61
C ALA A 146 10.08 18.61 21.49
N GLU A 147 11.39 18.49 21.66
CA GLU A 147 12.22 19.46 22.40
C GLU A 147 12.16 20.85 21.77
N SER A 148 12.27 20.93 20.43
CA SER A 148 12.18 22.21 19.70
C SER A 148 10.83 22.91 19.84
N LEU A 149 9.77 22.13 20.09
CA LEU A 149 8.40 22.62 20.31
C LEU A 149 8.08 22.85 21.79
N GLY A 150 9.03 22.64 22.71
CA GLY A 150 8.82 22.77 24.15
C GLY A 150 7.84 21.74 24.72
N LEU A 151 7.69 20.58 24.08
CA LEU A 151 6.77 19.53 24.53
C LEU A 151 7.42 18.70 25.65
N GLU A 152 6.68 18.50 26.74
CA GLU A 152 7.14 17.65 27.87
C GLU A 152 7.24 16.16 27.50
N LYS A 153 6.53 15.71 26.45
CA LYS A 153 6.47 14.32 26.02
C LYS A 153 6.97 14.18 24.58
N PRO A 154 7.71 13.10 24.25
CA PRO A 154 8.10 12.82 22.88
C PRO A 154 6.90 12.70 21.95
N ILE A 155 7.04 13.22 20.73
CA ILE A 155 6.06 13.01 19.68
C ILE A 155 6.06 11.52 19.34
N LYS A 156 4.86 10.95 19.16
CA LYS A 156 4.69 9.58 18.68
C LYS A 156 4.22 9.62 17.23
N SER A 157 4.90 8.89 16.37
CA SER A 157 4.47 8.65 14.99
C SER A 157 5.02 7.30 14.54
N ASN A 158 4.21 6.58 13.77
CA ASN A 158 4.60 5.35 13.10
C ASN A 158 4.50 5.58 11.60
N ILE A 159 5.47 5.07 10.86
CA ILE A 159 5.43 5.04 9.39
C ILE A 159 4.50 3.89 8.97
N ARG A 160 3.49 4.19 8.17
CA ARG A 160 2.40 3.26 7.83
C ARG A 160 2.51 2.68 6.43
N ALA A 161 3.15 3.39 5.52
CA ALA A 161 3.30 2.98 4.14
C ALA A 161 4.59 3.56 3.55
N TRP A 162 5.10 2.89 2.52
CA TRP A 162 6.33 3.23 1.82
C TRP A 162 6.15 3.08 0.31
N ARG A 163 6.74 3.99 -0.46
CA ARG A 163 6.85 3.91 -1.92
C ARG A 163 8.30 4.19 -2.33
N TYR A 164 8.70 3.68 -3.49
CA TYR A 164 9.96 4.08 -4.09
C TYR A 164 9.77 4.50 -5.55
N VAL A 165 10.32 5.65 -5.89
CA VAL A 165 10.25 6.24 -7.23
C VAL A 165 11.55 6.96 -7.48
N ASN A 166 12.11 6.82 -8.68
CA ASN A 166 13.26 7.59 -9.15
C ASN A 166 14.42 7.66 -8.13
N GLY A 167 14.75 6.51 -7.51
CA GLY A 167 15.86 6.39 -6.56
C GLY A 167 15.56 6.89 -5.15
N ALA A 168 14.34 7.29 -4.82
CA ALA A 168 13.95 7.74 -3.49
C ALA A 168 12.94 6.77 -2.86
N PHE A 169 13.21 6.36 -1.62
CA PHE A 169 12.22 5.73 -0.75
C PHE A 169 11.55 6.82 0.08
N VAL A 170 10.22 6.86 0.04
CA VAL A 170 9.39 7.81 0.79
C VAL A 170 8.45 7.02 1.67
N GLY A 171 8.51 7.28 2.97
CA GLY A 171 7.59 6.76 3.96
C GLY A 171 6.67 7.86 4.49
N CYS A 172 5.41 7.54 4.72
CA CYS A 172 4.46 8.44 5.37
C CYS A 172 3.74 7.74 6.54
N GLY A 173 3.13 8.50 7.45
CA GLY A 173 2.44 7.88 8.56
C GLY A 173 1.64 8.81 9.47
N ASP A 174 1.59 8.45 10.74
CA ASP A 174 0.74 9.14 11.72
C ASP A 174 1.22 10.60 11.96
N ASN A 175 0.28 11.51 12.23
CA ASN A 175 0.55 12.92 12.55
C ASN A 175 1.27 13.71 11.45
N GLY A 176 0.88 13.52 10.18
CA GLY A 176 1.43 14.26 9.04
C GLY A 176 2.87 13.88 8.70
N PHE A 177 3.37 12.76 9.23
CA PHE A 177 4.79 12.43 9.19
C PHE A 177 5.26 11.93 7.82
N LEU A 178 6.44 12.40 7.41
CA LEU A 178 7.12 12.04 6.17
C LEU A 178 8.59 11.71 6.47
N ILE A 179 9.16 10.77 5.73
CA ILE A 179 10.59 10.44 5.79
C ILE A 179 11.08 10.00 4.42
N THR A 180 12.27 10.42 4.04
CA THR A 180 12.83 10.15 2.71
C THR A 180 14.28 9.72 2.79
N THR A 181 14.68 8.75 1.96
CA THR A 181 16.07 8.37 1.76
C THR A 181 16.32 7.93 0.33
N ARG A 182 17.56 8.08 -0.15
CA ARG A 182 18.00 7.59 -1.47
C ARG A 182 19.02 6.46 -1.38
N ASP A 183 19.59 6.23 -0.20
CA ASP A 183 20.71 5.32 0.02
C ASP A 183 20.54 4.40 1.25
N LEU A 184 19.39 4.49 1.93
CA LEU A 184 19.05 3.77 3.16
C LEU A 184 19.97 4.07 4.36
N LYS A 185 20.84 5.08 4.25
CA LYS A 185 21.82 5.48 5.26
C LYS A 185 21.56 6.91 5.74
N ASN A 186 21.29 7.81 4.81
CA ASN A 186 21.00 9.22 5.04
C ASN A 186 19.50 9.45 4.89
N TRP A 187 18.92 10.10 5.89
CA TRP A 187 17.47 10.25 6.02
C TRP A 187 17.12 11.73 6.14
N THR A 188 16.12 12.14 5.36
CA THR A 188 15.53 13.48 5.40
C THR A 188 14.14 13.37 6.01
N PHE A 189 13.80 14.34 6.86
CA PHE A 189 12.49 14.45 7.49
C PHE A 189 11.82 15.74 7.03
N PRO A 190 10.98 15.69 5.98
CA PRO A 190 10.23 16.85 5.54
C PRO A 190 9.33 17.40 6.65
N PRO A 191 8.94 18.69 6.58
CA PRO A 191 7.94 19.24 7.48
C PRO A 191 6.67 18.39 7.50
N ARG A 192 6.04 18.28 8.67
CA ARG A 192 4.76 17.58 8.79
C ARG A 192 3.70 18.26 7.95
N ILE A 193 2.90 17.46 7.25
CA ILE A 193 1.71 17.95 6.55
C ILE A 193 0.64 18.33 7.56
N GLU A 194 0.13 19.55 7.42
CA GLU A 194 -1.00 20.08 8.19
C GLU A 194 -2.28 20.08 7.36
N PRO A 195 -3.47 19.88 7.97
CA PRO A 195 -3.68 19.55 9.38
C PRO A 195 -3.24 18.11 9.71
N ARG A 196 -2.56 17.93 10.85
CA ARG A 196 -2.04 16.61 11.28
C ARG A 196 -3.12 15.53 11.25
N SER A 197 -2.87 14.52 10.43
CA SER A 197 -3.67 13.30 10.34
C SER A 197 -2.78 12.12 9.96
N ARG A 198 -3.32 10.90 9.89
CA ARG A 198 -2.57 9.81 9.27
C ARG A 198 -2.47 10.09 7.78
N LEU A 199 -1.24 10.04 7.27
CA LEU A 199 -0.99 10.07 5.84
C LEU A 199 -0.98 8.66 5.26
N PHE A 200 -1.43 8.59 4.03
CA PHE A 200 -1.30 7.45 3.13
C PHE A 200 -0.62 7.95 1.87
N ILE A 201 0.07 7.06 1.14
CA ILE A 201 0.92 7.43 0.01
C ILE A 201 0.68 6.47 -1.14
N GLU A 202 0.61 7.04 -2.34
CA GLU A 202 0.77 6.33 -3.59
C GLU A 202 1.80 6.99 -4.49
N SER A 203 2.14 6.31 -5.57
CA SER A 203 3.12 6.78 -6.54
C SER A 203 2.80 6.31 -7.95
N ASP A 204 3.26 7.11 -8.91
CA ASP A 204 3.41 6.74 -10.30
C ASP A 204 4.92 6.75 -10.66
N ASP A 205 5.24 6.75 -11.96
CA ASP A 205 6.62 6.86 -12.43
C ASP A 205 7.25 8.25 -12.19
N ASN A 206 6.44 9.28 -11.89
CA ASN A 206 6.87 10.68 -11.83
C ASN A 206 7.02 11.22 -10.40
N GLY A 207 6.36 10.61 -9.42
CA GLY A 207 6.44 11.06 -8.05
C GLY A 207 5.50 10.35 -7.10
N PHE A 208 5.12 11.09 -6.08
CA PHE A 208 4.37 10.62 -4.93
C PHE A 208 3.17 11.52 -4.70
N VAL A 209 2.04 10.90 -4.37
CA VAL A 209 0.84 11.57 -3.89
C VAL A 209 0.57 11.06 -2.49
N VAL A 210 0.35 11.97 -1.55
CA VAL A 210 -0.13 11.63 -0.21
C VAL A 210 -1.47 12.27 0.06
N TYR A 211 -2.30 11.59 0.83
CA TYR A 211 -3.51 12.20 1.37
C TYR A 211 -3.58 12.08 2.89
N GLY A 212 -4.07 13.13 3.53
CA GLY A 212 -4.53 13.16 4.91
C GLY A 212 -6.05 13.16 4.98
N HIS A 213 -6.63 13.47 6.13
CA HIS A 213 -8.10 13.48 6.25
C HIS A 213 -8.82 14.36 5.22
N HIS A 214 -8.30 15.54 4.88
CA HIS A 214 -8.94 16.49 3.95
C HIS A 214 -7.94 17.21 3.05
N THR A 215 -6.75 16.65 2.87
CA THR A 215 -5.73 17.26 2.02
C THR A 215 -5.06 16.23 1.15
N VAL A 216 -4.63 16.65 -0.03
CA VAL A 216 -3.83 15.87 -0.98
C VAL A 216 -2.57 16.68 -1.30
N HIS A 217 -1.42 16.03 -1.27
CA HIS A 217 -0.14 16.68 -1.57
C HIS A 217 0.66 15.84 -2.55
N HIS A 218 1.39 16.52 -3.43
CA HIS A 218 2.22 15.88 -4.45
C HIS A 218 3.70 16.24 -4.25
N SER A 219 4.60 15.32 -4.57
CA SER A 219 6.04 15.53 -4.58
C SER A 219 6.74 14.69 -5.65
N THR A 220 7.72 15.26 -6.35
CA THR A 220 8.59 14.50 -7.26
C THR A 220 9.87 13.97 -6.60
N ASP A 221 10.21 14.49 -5.41
CA ASP A 221 11.48 14.18 -4.73
C ASP A 221 11.32 13.59 -3.33
N GLY A 222 10.08 13.54 -2.82
CA GLY A 222 9.76 13.08 -1.47
C GLY A 222 10.16 14.07 -0.38
N VAL A 223 10.71 15.24 -0.72
CA VAL A 223 11.24 16.22 0.22
C VAL A 223 10.42 17.50 0.20
N ARG A 224 10.08 17.99 -0.99
CA ARG A 224 9.23 19.17 -1.19
C ARG A 224 7.84 18.72 -1.59
N TRP A 225 6.85 19.13 -0.81
CA TRP A 225 5.45 18.75 -0.98
C TRP A 225 4.61 19.97 -1.30
N THR A 226 3.77 19.87 -2.33
CA THR A 226 2.85 20.92 -2.75
C THR A 226 1.43 20.46 -2.44
N ASP A 227 0.63 21.33 -1.82
CA ASP A 227 -0.81 21.09 -1.65
C ASP A 227 -1.50 21.14 -3.02
N VAL A 228 -2.15 20.05 -3.36
CA VAL A 228 -2.90 19.84 -4.62
C VAL A 228 -4.31 19.34 -4.30
N THR A 229 -4.82 19.71 -3.11
CA THR A 229 -6.15 19.30 -2.65
C THR A 229 -7.21 19.76 -3.66
N PRO A 230 -8.12 18.87 -4.12
CA PRO A 230 -9.20 19.24 -5.02
C PRO A 230 -10.05 20.37 -4.42
N GLU A 231 -10.52 21.31 -5.25
CA GLU A 231 -11.27 22.49 -4.79
C GLU A 231 -12.52 22.10 -3.98
N GLU A 232 -13.18 21.00 -4.33
CA GLU A 232 -14.38 20.53 -3.62
C GLU A 232 -14.07 19.91 -2.25
N VAL A 233 -12.81 19.53 -2.01
CA VAL A 233 -12.30 18.99 -0.74
C VAL A 233 -11.70 20.11 0.12
N ALA A 234 -11.13 21.14 -0.50
CA ALA A 234 -10.48 22.25 0.18
C ALA A 234 -11.42 22.92 1.21
N GLY A 235 -10.92 23.12 2.43
CA GLY A 235 -11.67 23.74 3.52
C GLY A 235 -12.76 22.88 4.17
N LYS A 236 -12.98 21.64 3.70
CA LYS A 236 -13.91 20.71 4.36
C LYS A 236 -13.35 20.21 5.69
N THR A 237 -14.23 20.02 6.67
CA THR A 237 -13.86 19.59 8.04
C THR A 237 -14.72 18.46 8.58
N SER A 238 -15.83 18.11 7.91
CA SER A 238 -16.76 17.08 8.38
C SER A 238 -16.15 15.69 8.29
N ASN A 239 -16.46 14.85 9.27
CA ASN A 239 -16.04 13.44 9.27
C ASN A 239 -16.54 12.67 8.03
N ARG A 240 -17.63 13.09 7.39
CA ARG A 240 -18.13 12.46 6.16
C ARG A 240 -17.36 12.90 4.91
N ASP A 241 -16.74 14.08 4.96
CA ASP A 241 -15.97 14.62 3.83
C ASP A 241 -14.53 14.12 3.84
N ARG A 242 -14.14 13.37 4.88
CA ARG A 242 -12.81 12.75 4.97
C ARG A 242 -12.52 11.89 3.76
N LEU A 243 -11.36 12.11 3.17
CA LEU A 243 -10.75 11.19 2.23
C LEU A 243 -10.53 9.84 2.92
N SER A 244 -10.75 8.76 2.18
CA SER A 244 -10.78 7.40 2.71
C SER A 244 -9.75 6.49 2.07
N SER A 245 -9.47 6.65 0.79
CA SER A 245 -8.42 5.91 0.05
C SER A 245 -7.83 6.76 -1.06
N LEU A 246 -6.62 6.37 -1.46
CA LEU A 246 -5.90 6.82 -2.64
C LEU A 246 -5.30 5.56 -3.27
N THR A 247 -5.47 5.40 -4.58
CA THR A 247 -4.85 4.33 -5.35
C THR A 247 -4.36 4.88 -6.70
N HIS A 248 -3.45 4.17 -7.35
CA HIS A 248 -3.02 4.45 -8.72
C HIS A 248 -3.22 3.18 -9.54
N ASP A 249 -4.02 3.25 -10.59
CA ASP A 249 -4.43 2.07 -11.36
C ASP A 249 -3.49 1.70 -12.51
N GLY A 250 -2.46 2.52 -12.75
CA GLY A 250 -1.53 2.40 -13.87
C GLY A 250 -1.71 3.50 -14.92
N GLU A 251 -2.87 4.15 -14.95
CA GLU A 251 -3.18 5.26 -15.85
C GLU A 251 -3.47 6.56 -15.10
N ARG A 252 -4.02 6.46 -13.89
CA ARG A 252 -4.41 7.61 -13.08
C ARG A 252 -4.41 7.30 -11.59
N PHE A 253 -4.30 8.36 -10.81
CA PHE A 253 -4.65 8.36 -9.40
C PHE A 253 -6.16 8.49 -9.22
N LEU A 254 -6.69 7.76 -8.24
CA LEU A 254 -8.07 7.88 -7.77
C LEU A 254 -8.06 8.12 -6.26
N VAL A 255 -8.75 9.18 -5.82
CA VAL A 255 -8.98 9.47 -4.40
C VAL A 255 -10.48 9.60 -4.17
N ASN A 256 -10.97 9.11 -3.03
CA ASN A 256 -12.39 9.19 -2.70
C ASN A 256 -12.61 9.53 -1.23
N ASN A 257 -13.83 9.96 -0.91
CA ASN A 257 -14.25 10.29 0.45
C ASN A 257 -15.29 9.32 1.01
N ARG A 258 -15.61 9.49 2.29
CA ARG A 258 -16.59 8.65 3.01
C ARG A 258 -18.06 8.86 2.58
N ARG A 259 -18.35 9.78 1.66
CA ARG A 259 -19.67 9.88 0.99
C ARG A 259 -19.74 9.09 -0.31
N GLY A 260 -18.59 8.60 -0.78
CA GLY A 260 -18.45 7.94 -2.07
C GLY A 260 -18.24 8.91 -3.24
N GLN A 261 -17.91 10.17 -2.98
CA GLN A 261 -17.43 11.07 -4.04
C GLN A 261 -15.97 10.72 -4.35
N GLY A 262 -15.60 10.75 -5.63
CA GLY A 262 -14.24 10.48 -6.08
C GLY A 262 -13.70 11.57 -6.98
N TRP A 263 -12.38 11.65 -7.02
CA TRP A 263 -11.62 12.51 -7.91
C TRP A 263 -10.52 11.69 -8.59
N GLU A 264 -10.23 12.03 -9.83
CA GLU A 264 -9.18 11.40 -10.61
C GLU A 264 -8.14 12.40 -11.08
N SER A 265 -6.91 11.94 -11.23
CA SER A 265 -5.80 12.75 -11.75
C SER A 265 -4.81 11.87 -12.49
N ALA A 266 -4.45 12.25 -13.72
CA ALA A 266 -3.43 11.52 -14.49
C ALA A 266 -2.00 11.76 -13.96
N ASP A 267 -1.77 12.88 -13.27
CA ASP A 267 -0.42 13.30 -12.84
C ASP A 267 -0.28 13.53 -11.33
N GLY A 268 -1.37 13.30 -10.59
CA GLY A 268 -1.44 13.48 -9.14
C GLY A 268 -1.50 14.94 -8.68
N LYS A 269 -1.62 15.91 -9.59
CA LYS A 269 -1.66 17.35 -9.30
C LYS A 269 -2.99 17.97 -9.70
N ASP A 270 -3.42 17.71 -10.92
CA ASP A 270 -4.67 18.27 -11.46
C ASP A 270 -5.79 17.26 -11.26
N TRP A 271 -6.71 17.57 -10.33
CA TRP A 271 -7.79 16.66 -9.92
C TRP A 271 -9.13 17.06 -10.51
N GLN A 272 -9.88 16.08 -10.99
CA GLN A 272 -11.21 16.26 -11.55
C GLN A 272 -12.23 15.41 -10.80
N LEU A 273 -13.39 15.99 -10.50
CA LEU A 273 -14.50 15.28 -9.87
C LEU A 273 -15.06 14.18 -10.80
N VAL A 274 -15.15 12.96 -10.29
CA VAL A 274 -15.83 11.85 -10.97
C VAL A 274 -17.33 11.94 -10.66
N THR A 275 -18.14 12.20 -11.70
CA THR A 275 -19.57 12.53 -11.54
C THR A 275 -20.53 11.36 -11.81
N ASP A 276 -20.07 10.34 -12.52
CA ASP A 276 -20.85 9.18 -12.95
C ASP A 276 -20.66 7.94 -12.04
N SER A 277 -19.98 8.10 -10.90
CA SER A 277 -19.59 7.00 -10.03
C SER A 277 -19.88 7.30 -8.56
N LYS A 278 -20.18 6.25 -7.79
CA LYS A 278 -20.26 6.34 -6.33
C LYS A 278 -19.34 5.30 -5.70
N PHE A 279 -18.21 5.76 -5.19
CA PHE A 279 -17.17 4.91 -4.66
C PHE A 279 -17.57 4.29 -3.30
N PRO A 280 -17.21 3.03 -3.05
CA PRO A 280 -17.19 2.45 -1.72
C PRO A 280 -16.23 3.17 -0.77
N LEU A 281 -16.10 2.69 0.46
CA LEU A 281 -15.29 3.35 1.47
C LEU A 281 -13.80 3.39 1.10
N ASN A 282 -13.16 2.23 0.97
CA ASN A 282 -11.77 2.16 0.55
C ASN A 282 -11.70 1.46 -0.79
N ILE A 283 -10.87 1.96 -1.68
CA ILE A 283 -10.56 1.35 -2.97
C ILE A 283 -9.07 1.09 -3.09
N ASP A 284 -8.73 0.05 -3.82
CA ASP A 284 -7.36 -0.35 -4.11
C ASP A 284 -7.30 -0.98 -5.52
N ALA A 285 -6.51 -0.40 -6.41
CA ALA A 285 -6.42 -0.80 -7.80
C ALA A 285 -5.24 -1.74 -8.02
N VAL A 286 -5.49 -2.81 -8.77
CA VAL A 286 -4.42 -3.71 -9.25
C VAL A 286 -4.09 -3.44 -10.72
N ARG A 287 -5.06 -2.91 -11.47
CA ARG A 287 -4.95 -2.47 -12.88
C ARG A 287 -6.15 -1.55 -13.21
N PRO A 288 -6.14 -0.83 -14.36
CA PRO A 288 -7.20 0.14 -14.70
C PRO A 288 -8.60 -0.48 -14.74
N ASP A 289 -8.69 -1.75 -15.13
CA ASP A 289 -9.93 -2.52 -15.24
C ASP A 289 -10.14 -3.52 -14.09
N LEU A 290 -9.44 -3.37 -12.96
CA LEU A 290 -9.69 -4.18 -11.76
C LEU A 290 -9.34 -3.40 -10.50
N ILE A 291 -10.39 -2.82 -9.92
CA ILE A 291 -10.32 -2.06 -8.68
C ILE A 291 -11.10 -2.80 -7.61
N TYR A 292 -10.48 -3.03 -6.46
CA TYR A 292 -11.12 -3.64 -5.31
C TYR A 292 -11.64 -2.60 -4.34
N SER A 293 -12.61 -3.02 -3.54
CA SER A 293 -13.01 -2.33 -2.33
C SER A 293 -13.15 -3.33 -1.21
N PHE A 294 -12.45 -3.08 -0.11
CA PHE A 294 -12.53 -3.87 1.10
C PHE A 294 -12.49 -2.97 2.34
N GLN A 295 -13.15 -3.43 3.40
CA GLN A 295 -13.11 -2.71 4.66
C GLN A 295 -11.79 -2.99 5.39
N THR A 296 -10.93 -1.97 5.47
CA THR A 296 -9.57 -2.06 6.04
C THR A 296 -9.52 -2.09 7.57
N TYR A 297 -10.67 -1.93 8.24
CA TYR A 297 -10.75 -1.96 9.69
C TYR A 297 -11.18 -3.36 10.12
N TRP A 298 -10.22 -4.19 10.59
CA TRP A 298 -10.22 -5.50 11.31
C TRP A 298 -11.49 -6.31 11.58
N LYS A 299 -12.67 -5.74 11.45
CA LYS A 299 -13.94 -6.43 11.27
C LYS A 299 -13.85 -7.25 9.99
N ALA A 300 -13.95 -8.56 10.13
CA ALA A 300 -14.20 -9.43 8.99
C ALA A 300 -15.49 -8.97 8.30
N THR A 301 -15.44 -8.83 6.99
CA THR A 301 -16.60 -8.52 6.15
C THR A 301 -16.81 -9.64 5.16
N GLU A 302 -18.07 -9.94 4.85
CA GLU A 302 -18.43 -10.86 3.77
C GLU A 302 -18.34 -10.21 2.39
N ASP A 303 -17.78 -9.00 2.28
CA ASP A 303 -17.94 -8.14 1.11
C ASP A 303 -16.60 -7.60 0.63
N LEU A 304 -15.84 -8.44 -0.08
CA LEU A 304 -14.83 -7.96 -1.03
C LEU A 304 -15.58 -7.55 -2.28
N LYS A 305 -15.53 -6.27 -2.63
CA LYS A 305 -16.08 -5.78 -3.90
C LYS A 305 -14.99 -5.59 -4.92
N TYR A 306 -15.37 -5.66 -6.19
CA TYR A 306 -14.52 -5.32 -7.30
C TYR A 306 -15.32 -4.52 -8.35
N SER A 307 -14.58 -3.79 -9.17
CA SER A 307 -15.05 -3.07 -10.34
C SER A 307 -14.16 -3.44 -11.51
N THR A 308 -14.77 -3.72 -12.67
CA THR A 308 -14.07 -3.99 -13.93
C THR A 308 -14.26 -2.91 -14.99
N ASP A 309 -14.82 -1.77 -14.59
CA ASP A 309 -15.16 -0.64 -15.46
C ASP A 309 -14.55 0.68 -14.96
N GLY A 310 -13.40 0.60 -14.28
CA GLY A 310 -12.67 1.77 -13.78
C GLY A 310 -13.32 2.45 -12.58
N GLY A 311 -14.13 1.72 -11.80
CA GLY A 311 -14.75 2.21 -10.57
C GLY A 311 -16.21 2.68 -10.73
N LYS A 312 -16.81 2.54 -11.91
CA LYS A 312 -18.17 3.02 -12.21
C LYS A 312 -19.25 2.15 -11.60
N SER A 313 -19.08 0.84 -11.68
CA SER A 313 -19.98 -0.15 -11.06
C SER A 313 -19.20 -1.13 -10.18
N TRP A 314 -19.88 -1.70 -9.18
CA TRP A 314 -19.27 -2.53 -8.14
C TRP A 314 -20.07 -3.81 -7.93
N GLN A 315 -19.35 -4.94 -7.90
CA GLN A 315 -19.90 -6.28 -7.69
C GLN A 315 -19.20 -6.95 -6.51
N SER A 316 -19.87 -7.87 -5.82
CA SER A 316 -19.22 -8.67 -4.77
C SER A 316 -18.43 -9.82 -5.42
N ALA A 317 -17.19 -10.00 -4.99
CA ALA A 317 -16.33 -11.11 -5.39
C ALA A 317 -16.86 -12.42 -4.79
N ASN A 318 -16.56 -13.54 -5.45
CA ASN A 318 -16.88 -14.85 -4.90
C ASN A 318 -15.78 -15.25 -3.90
N ILE A 319 -16.12 -15.21 -2.61
CA ILE A 319 -15.20 -15.52 -1.50
C ILE A 319 -15.74 -16.69 -0.66
N PRO A 320 -14.87 -17.59 -0.17
CA PRO A 320 -15.31 -18.78 0.55
C PRO A 320 -15.64 -18.54 2.04
N ALA A 321 -15.24 -17.40 2.61
CA ALA A 321 -15.60 -16.97 3.98
C ALA A 321 -15.32 -15.46 4.17
N PRO A 322 -15.76 -14.83 5.29
CA PRO A 322 -15.49 -13.42 5.56
C PRO A 322 -14.00 -13.09 5.53
N VAL A 323 -13.66 -11.93 4.98
CA VAL A 323 -12.29 -11.48 4.73
C VAL A 323 -11.94 -10.24 5.56
N GLY A 324 -10.66 -10.10 5.90
CA GLY A 324 -10.09 -8.89 6.51
C GLY A 324 -8.83 -8.46 5.75
N ILE A 325 -9.00 -8.04 4.50
CA ILE A 325 -7.91 -7.78 3.55
C ILE A 325 -7.24 -6.44 3.85
N THR A 326 -5.92 -6.40 3.67
CA THR A 326 -5.11 -5.18 3.78
C THR A 326 -4.37 -4.86 2.49
N ASP A 327 -4.14 -5.84 1.63
CA ASP A 327 -3.39 -5.68 0.38
C ASP A 327 -3.79 -6.79 -0.63
N VAL A 328 -3.80 -6.44 -1.91
CA VAL A 328 -4.04 -7.34 -3.05
C VAL A 328 -2.96 -7.12 -4.10
N ILE A 329 -2.28 -8.20 -4.50
CA ILE A 329 -1.15 -8.14 -5.44
C ILE A 329 -1.30 -9.17 -6.56
N PHE A 330 -0.88 -8.81 -7.76
CA PHE A 330 -0.68 -9.77 -8.86
C PHE A 330 0.73 -10.39 -8.80
N ALA A 331 0.80 -11.71 -8.83
CA ALA A 331 2.02 -12.50 -8.82
C ALA A 331 2.28 -13.09 -10.22
N PRO A 332 3.05 -12.40 -11.09
CA PRO A 332 3.33 -12.89 -12.44
C PRO A 332 4.18 -14.17 -12.40
N GLY A 333 3.88 -15.10 -13.30
CA GLY A 333 4.60 -16.36 -13.47
C GLY A 333 4.33 -17.42 -12.39
N PHE A 334 3.48 -17.12 -11.40
CA PHE A 334 3.03 -18.12 -10.43
C PHE A 334 2.10 -19.15 -11.11
N PRO A 335 2.17 -20.43 -10.69
CA PRO A 335 1.30 -21.47 -11.25
C PRO A 335 -0.17 -21.16 -10.97
N ARG A 336 -1.04 -21.44 -11.94
CA ARG A 336 -2.49 -21.32 -11.78
C ARG A 336 -2.98 -22.33 -10.74
N ILE A 337 -3.91 -21.91 -9.90
CA ILE A 337 -4.46 -22.75 -8.83
C ILE A 337 -5.23 -23.93 -9.43
N GLY A 338 -4.96 -25.15 -8.96
CA GLY A 338 -5.65 -26.38 -9.36
C GLY A 338 -5.17 -27.02 -10.67
N ARG A 339 -4.00 -26.61 -11.18
CA ARG A 339 -3.34 -27.23 -12.34
C ARG A 339 -2.05 -27.94 -11.96
#